data_AF-A0A8W8NTK4-F1
#
_entry.id   AF-A0A8W8NTK4-F1
#
_cell.length_a   1.000
_cell.length_b   1.000
_cell.length_c   1.000
_cell.angle_alpha   90.00
_cell.angle_beta   90.00
_cell.angle_gamma   90.00
#
_symmetry.space_group_name_H-M   'P 1'
#
loop_
_entity.id
_entity.type
_entity.pdbx_description
1 polymer ?
#
loop_
_entity_poly.entity_id
_entity_poly.type
_entity_poly.pdbx_seq_one_letter_code
_entity_poly.pdbx_strand_id
1 'polypeptide(L)'
;MCSIKPHSQKWGNDPKPWDKTLSANIERIRLIRNEDYGHSSQRSISDEDFEKKYQYIKNIVQELEKYLGSFTKYQDEVNELKTCPMDPTQSEKNIKELLDLRKKIKVISEDVEKMKDTSVLSNKGTTVSRVNDTKSNLIGLN
;
A
#
# COMPACT_ATOMS: atom_id res chain seq x y z
N MET A 1 -35.82 -25.14 -14.50
CA MET A 1 -36.23 -23.72 -14.36
C MET A 1 -35.81 -23.26 -12.97
N CYS A 2 -35.15 -22.12 -12.85
CA CYS A 2 -34.75 -21.57 -11.55
C CYS A 2 -36.00 -21.11 -10.77
N SER A 3 -36.14 -21.53 -9.51
CA SER A 3 -37.33 -21.23 -8.68
C SER A 3 -37.39 -19.79 -8.16
N ILE A 4 -36.36 -18.99 -8.41
CA ILE A 4 -36.25 -17.62 -7.92
C ILE A 4 -36.96 -16.68 -8.90
N LYS A 5 -38.02 -16.02 -8.42
CA LYS A 5 -38.73 -15.01 -9.20
C LYS A 5 -37.85 -13.78 -9.44
N PRO A 6 -37.88 -13.18 -10.64
CA PRO A 6 -37.16 -11.93 -10.90
C PRO A 6 -37.60 -10.83 -9.93
N HIS A 7 -36.68 -9.91 -9.63
CA HIS A 7 -36.97 -8.69 -8.90
C HIS A 7 -37.87 -7.75 -9.72
N SER A 8 -38.29 -6.66 -9.10
CA SER A 8 -39.27 -5.71 -9.67
C SER A 8 -38.87 -5.07 -11.01
N GLN A 9 -37.59 -5.12 -11.39
CA GLN A 9 -37.09 -4.58 -12.66
C GLN A 9 -36.73 -5.67 -13.69
N LYS A 10 -36.94 -6.95 -13.37
CA LYS A 10 -36.54 -8.12 -14.17
C LYS A 10 -35.02 -8.28 -14.26
N TRP A 11 -34.59 -9.54 -14.46
CA TRP A 11 -33.18 -9.90 -14.66
C TRP A 11 -32.55 -9.08 -15.79
N GLY A 12 -31.28 -8.71 -15.63
CA GLY A 12 -30.53 -7.92 -16.60
C GLY A 12 -30.69 -6.40 -16.44
N ASN A 13 -31.57 -5.92 -15.55
CA ASN A 13 -31.73 -4.49 -15.27
C ASN A 13 -31.31 -4.17 -13.84
N ASP A 14 -30.91 -2.93 -13.61
CA ASP A 14 -30.56 -2.44 -12.27
C ASP A 14 -31.73 -2.58 -11.29
N PRO A 15 -31.54 -3.33 -10.19
CA PRO A 15 -32.53 -3.35 -9.12
C PRO A 15 -32.61 -2.00 -8.43
N LYS A 16 -33.82 -1.58 -8.06
CA LYS A 16 -34.05 -0.34 -7.31
C LYS A 16 -33.23 -0.31 -6.02
N PRO A 17 -32.64 0.82 -5.60
CA PRO A 17 -31.74 0.87 -4.43
C PRO A 17 -32.33 0.29 -3.13
N TRP A 18 -33.65 0.43 -2.94
CA TRP A 18 -34.36 -0.07 -1.75
C TRP A 18 -34.87 -1.51 -1.88
N ASP A 19 -34.77 -2.13 -3.06
CA ASP A 19 -35.21 -3.51 -3.31
C ASP A 19 -34.18 -4.49 -2.72
N LYS A 20 -34.43 -5.00 -1.51
CA LYS A 20 -33.55 -5.94 -0.79
C LYS A 20 -33.95 -7.41 -0.98
N THR A 21 -34.75 -7.71 -2.00
CA THR A 21 -35.16 -9.09 -2.30
C THR A 21 -33.97 -9.97 -2.69
N LEU A 22 -34.10 -11.29 -2.50
CA LEU A 22 -33.09 -12.27 -2.89
C LEU A 22 -32.66 -12.09 -4.35
N SER A 23 -33.62 -11.97 -5.27
CA SER A 23 -33.33 -11.79 -6.69
C SER A 23 -32.65 -10.46 -7.02
N ALA A 24 -33.03 -9.37 -6.33
CA ALA A 24 -32.38 -8.08 -6.51
C ALA A 24 -30.90 -8.13 -6.08
N ASN A 25 -30.61 -8.74 -4.93
CA ASN A 25 -29.25 -8.86 -4.44
C ASN A 25 -28.38 -9.80 -5.29
N ILE A 26 -28.95 -10.89 -5.82
CA ILE A 26 -28.27 -11.75 -6.80
C ILE A 26 -27.92 -10.95 -8.06
N GLU A 27 -28.86 -10.15 -8.58
CA GLU A 27 -28.62 -9.35 -9.78
C GLU A 27 -27.54 -8.28 -9.55
N ARG A 28 -27.49 -7.65 -8.36
CA ARG A 28 -26.41 -6.72 -8.01
C ARG A 28 -25.03 -7.36 -8.08
N ILE A 29 -24.84 -8.56 -7.52
CA ILE A 29 -23.56 -9.28 -7.61
C ILE A 29 -23.21 -9.57 -9.08
N ARG A 30 -24.20 -9.98 -9.89
CA ARG A 30 -24.01 -10.24 -11.32
C ARG A 30 -23.56 -8.98 -12.06
N LEU A 31 -24.17 -7.83 -11.80
CA LEU A 31 -23.84 -6.54 -12.43
C LEU A 31 -22.45 -6.08 -12.02
N ILE A 32 -22.12 -6.08 -10.72
CA ILE A 32 -20.78 -5.73 -10.22
C ILE A 32 -19.71 -6.55 -10.94
N ARG A 33 -19.88 -7.86 -11.04
CA ARG A 33 -18.92 -8.73 -11.75
C ARG A 33 -18.77 -8.34 -13.23
N ASN A 34 -19.87 -8.05 -13.92
CA ASN A 34 -19.84 -7.76 -15.36
C ASN A 34 -19.24 -6.38 -15.66
N GLU A 35 -19.62 -5.37 -14.88
CA GLU A 35 -19.20 -3.98 -15.07
C GLU A 35 -17.74 -3.77 -14.62
N ASP A 36 -17.39 -4.26 -13.43
CA ASP A 36 -16.08 -3.97 -12.83
C ASP A 36 -14.96 -4.90 -13.30
N TYR A 37 -15.28 -6.16 -13.62
CA TYR A 37 -14.26 -7.16 -13.98
C TYR A 37 -14.32 -7.62 -15.44
N GLY A 38 -15.50 -7.59 -16.07
CA GLY A 38 -15.68 -8.06 -17.45
C GLY A 38 -15.23 -7.05 -18.51
N HIS A 39 -15.38 -5.76 -18.22
CA HIS A 39 -15.23 -4.70 -19.24
C HIS A 39 -14.48 -3.44 -18.76
N SER A 40 -13.95 -3.41 -17.54
CA SER A 40 -13.20 -2.24 -17.07
C SER A 40 -11.87 -2.09 -17.82
N SER A 41 -11.70 -0.95 -18.49
CA SER A 41 -10.43 -0.53 -19.10
C SER A 41 -9.43 0.01 -18.06
N GLN A 42 -9.92 0.35 -16.87
CA GLN A 42 -9.14 0.92 -15.78
C GLN A 42 -8.84 -0.17 -14.74
N ARG A 43 -7.54 -0.46 -14.54
CA ARG A 43 -7.08 -1.47 -13.57
C ARG A 43 -6.77 -0.89 -12.18
N SER A 44 -6.93 0.42 -11.99
CA SER A 44 -6.74 1.10 -10.70
C SER A 44 -8.04 1.71 -10.20
N ILE A 45 -8.21 1.69 -8.88
CA ILE A 45 -9.32 2.28 -8.15
C ILE A 45 -8.74 3.09 -6.98
N SER A 46 -9.37 4.21 -6.63
CA SER A 46 -8.96 5.00 -5.45
C SER A 46 -9.32 4.26 -4.16
N ASP A 47 -8.65 4.57 -3.05
CA ASP A 47 -8.99 3.99 -1.74
C ASP A 47 -10.44 4.32 -1.33
N GLU A 48 -10.91 5.52 -1.68
CA GLU A 48 -12.29 5.94 -1.41
C GLU A 48 -13.31 5.12 -2.20
N ASP A 49 -13.07 4.92 -3.49
CA ASP A 49 -13.95 4.11 -4.34
C ASP A 49 -13.88 2.63 -3.97
N PHE A 50 -12.70 2.13 -3.58
CA PHE A 50 -12.53 0.79 -3.05
C PHE A 50 -13.40 0.60 -1.80
N GLU A 51 -13.33 1.51 -0.82
CA GLU A 51 -14.12 1.41 0.40
C GLU A 51 -15.62 1.44 0.10
N LYS A 52 -16.08 2.33 -0.78
CA LYS A 52 -17.48 2.40 -1.21
C LYS A 52 -17.95 1.07 -1.82
N LYS A 53 -17.19 0.52 -2.76
CA LYS A 53 -17.52 -0.75 -3.41
C LYS A 53 -17.48 -1.93 -2.45
N TYR A 54 -16.46 -1.97 -1.60
CA TYR A 54 -16.32 -2.99 -0.56
C TYR A 54 -17.53 -3.00 0.38
N GLN A 55 -17.93 -1.83 0.91
CA GLN A 55 -19.11 -1.72 1.78
C GLN A 55 -20.40 -2.11 1.05
N TYR A 56 -20.52 -1.76 -0.23
CA TYR A 56 -21.67 -2.16 -1.04
C TYR A 56 -21.77 -3.68 -1.19
N ILE A 57 -20.67 -4.36 -1.54
CA ILE A 57 -20.62 -5.83 -1.64
C ILE A 57 -20.91 -6.47 -0.29
N LYS A 58 -20.30 -5.97 0.79
CA LYS A 58 -20.54 -6.46 2.16
C LYS A 58 -22.02 -6.39 2.53
N ASN A 59 -22.67 -5.26 2.27
CA ASN A 59 -24.10 -5.09 2.53
C ASN A 59 -24.96 -6.06 1.70
N ILE A 60 -24.60 -6.32 0.44
CA ILE A 60 -25.31 -7.29 -0.40
C ILE A 60 -25.19 -8.70 0.19
N VAL A 61 -23.98 -9.10 0.59
CA VAL A 61 -23.75 -10.41 1.23
C VAL A 61 -24.53 -10.53 2.54
N GLN A 62 -24.52 -9.49 3.38
CA GLN A 62 -25.34 -9.41 4.59
C GLN A 62 -26.83 -9.63 4.32
N GLU A 63 -27.39 -9.01 3.29
CA GLU A 63 -28.79 -9.20 2.94
C GLU A 63 -29.05 -10.60 2.37
N LEU A 64 -28.13 -11.18 1.61
CA LEU A 64 -28.25 -12.55 1.08
C LEU A 64 -28.19 -13.61 2.18
N GLU A 65 -27.32 -13.44 3.16
CA GLU A 65 -27.20 -14.38 4.28
C GLU A 65 -28.49 -14.54 5.08
N LYS A 66 -29.29 -13.47 5.21
CA LYS A 66 -30.60 -13.52 5.89
C LYS A 66 -31.55 -14.56 5.29
N TYR A 67 -31.36 -14.96 4.03
CA TYR A 67 -32.16 -15.99 3.37
C TYR A 67 -31.64 -17.42 3.61
N LEU A 68 -30.44 -17.59 4.17
CA LEU A 68 -29.79 -18.89 4.43
C LEU A 68 -29.96 -19.36 5.88
N GLY A 69 -30.24 -18.45 6.81
CA GLY A 69 -30.50 -18.75 8.22
C GLY A 69 -29.46 -18.14 9.18
N SER A 70 -29.48 -18.58 10.44
CA SER A 70 -28.73 -17.94 11.54
C SER A 70 -27.25 -18.35 11.64
N PHE A 71 -26.83 -19.40 10.94
CA PHE A 71 -25.46 -19.94 10.99
C PHE A 71 -24.82 -19.85 9.61
N THR A 72 -24.28 -18.69 9.30
CA THR A 72 -23.53 -18.43 8.06
C THR A 72 -22.18 -17.82 8.39
N LYS A 73 -21.26 -17.84 7.42
CA LYS A 73 -19.88 -17.36 7.57
C LYS A 73 -19.46 -16.37 6.49
N TYR A 74 -20.34 -16.07 5.53
CA TYR A 74 -20.01 -15.26 4.36
C TYR A 74 -19.75 -13.80 4.71
N GLN A 75 -20.43 -13.26 5.72
CA GLN A 75 -20.08 -11.95 6.29
C GLN A 75 -18.64 -11.92 6.81
N ASP A 76 -18.24 -12.95 7.54
CA ASP A 76 -16.89 -13.06 8.11
C ASP A 76 -15.85 -13.27 7.02
N GLU A 77 -16.13 -14.13 6.04
CA GLU A 77 -15.27 -14.33 4.87
C GLU A 77 -15.08 -13.04 4.06
N VAL A 78 -16.11 -12.22 3.88
CA VAL A 78 -15.97 -10.91 3.21
C VAL A 78 -15.11 -9.94 4.03
N ASN A 79 -15.16 -10.00 5.36
CA ASN A 79 -14.26 -9.22 6.20
C ASN A 79 -12.81 -9.69 6.06
N GLU A 80 -12.59 -11.00 6.05
CA GLU A 80 -11.26 -11.60 5.87
C GLU A 80 -10.66 -11.25 4.50
N LEU A 81 -11.48 -11.31 3.43
CA LEU A 81 -11.07 -10.96 2.07
C LEU A 81 -10.53 -9.52 1.94
N LYS A 82 -10.98 -8.58 2.78
CA LYS A 82 -10.47 -7.20 2.77
C LYS A 82 -9.00 -7.13 3.13
N THR A 83 -8.55 -8.02 4.02
CA THR A 83 -7.19 -8.05 4.56
C THR A 83 -6.35 -9.19 3.99
N CYS A 84 -6.98 -10.10 3.23
CA CYS A 84 -6.32 -11.26 2.66
C CYS A 84 -5.31 -10.83 1.59
N PRO A 85 -4.02 -11.18 1.73
CA PRO A 85 -3.03 -10.85 0.73
C PRO A 85 -3.29 -11.63 -0.57
N MET A 86 -3.27 -10.93 -1.70
CA MET A 86 -3.50 -11.54 -3.03
C MET A 86 -2.43 -12.59 -3.37
N ASP A 87 -1.20 -12.34 -2.94
CA ASP A 87 -0.09 -13.28 -2.99
C ASP A 87 0.68 -13.19 -1.66
N PRO A 88 0.36 -14.07 -0.68
CA PRO A 88 1.01 -14.06 0.62
C PRO A 88 2.53 -14.22 0.50
N THR A 89 2.98 -15.11 -0.39
CA THR A 89 4.40 -15.45 -0.56
C THR A 89 5.20 -14.27 -1.09
N GLN A 90 4.69 -13.60 -2.13
CA GLN A 90 5.35 -12.43 -2.68
C GLN A 90 5.31 -11.25 -1.71
N SER A 91 4.22 -11.09 -0.95
CA SER A 91 4.09 -10.06 0.09
C SER A 91 5.14 -10.24 1.19
N GLU A 92 5.29 -11.46 1.70
CA GLU A 92 6.32 -11.79 2.71
C GLU A 92 7.74 -11.51 2.20
N LYS A 93 8.04 -11.91 0.95
CA LYS A 93 9.32 -11.63 0.32
C LYS A 93 9.61 -10.14 0.24
N ASN A 94 8.64 -9.35 -0.25
CA ASN A 94 8.77 -7.90 -0.35
C ASN A 94 9.00 -7.25 1.02
N ILE A 95 8.25 -7.67 2.05
CA ILE A 95 8.41 -7.18 3.42
C ILE A 95 9.82 -7.46 3.93
N LYS A 96 10.33 -8.68 3.72
CA LYS A 96 11.69 -9.06 4.11
C LYS A 96 12.75 -8.19 3.45
N GLU A 97 12.65 -7.98 2.13
CA GLU A 97 13.59 -7.15 1.38
C GLU A 97 13.56 -5.69 1.88
N LEU A 98 12.38 -5.13 2.17
CA LEU A 98 12.25 -3.78 2.74
C LEU A 98 12.88 -3.67 4.13
N LEU A 99 12.75 -4.68 4.99
CA LEU A 99 13.37 -4.70 6.31
C LEU A 99 14.90 -4.74 6.22
N ASP A 100 15.45 -5.55 5.31
CA ASP A 100 16.90 -5.62 5.07
C ASP A 100 17.44 -4.29 4.52
N LEU A 101 16.72 -3.66 3.60
CA LEU A 101 17.07 -2.33 3.09
C LEU A 101 17.06 -1.28 4.21
N ARG A 102 16.03 -1.28 5.06
CA ARG A 102 15.95 -0.38 6.22
C ARG A 102 17.14 -0.55 7.16
N LYS A 103 17.56 -1.79 7.42
CA LYS A 103 18.72 -2.08 8.26
C LYS A 103 20.02 -1.56 7.63
N LYS A 104 20.21 -1.76 6.32
CA LYS A 104 21.38 -1.24 5.58
C LYS A 104 21.43 0.29 5.62
N ILE A 105 20.30 0.97 5.39
CA ILE A 105 20.20 2.42 5.47
C ILE A 105 20.57 2.94 6.87
N LYS A 106 20.12 2.26 7.92
CA LYS A 106 20.47 2.63 9.30
C LYS A 106 21.98 2.57 9.56
N VAL A 107 22.63 1.48 9.15
CA VAL A 107 24.09 1.33 9.29
C VAL A 107 24.83 2.43 8.54
N ILE A 108 24.44 2.70 7.29
CA ILE A 108 25.03 3.77 6.47
C ILE A 108 24.86 5.13 7.18
N SER A 109 23.68 5.41 7.73
CA SER A 109 23.42 6.65 8.46
C SER A 109 24.35 6.82 9.67
N GLU A 110 24.57 5.76 10.45
CA GLU A 110 25.47 5.79 11.60
C GLU A 110 26.93 6.04 11.19
N ASP A 111 27.37 5.47 10.07
CA ASP A 111 28.73 5.68 9.55
C ASP A 111 28.93 7.09 9.00
N VAL A 112 27.90 7.66 8.34
CA VAL A 112 27.92 9.05 7.87
C VAL A 112 28.08 10.04 9.04
N GLU A 113 27.40 9.83 10.16
CA GLU A 113 27.56 10.69 11.34
C GLU A 113 28.99 10.60 11.92
N LYS A 114 29.57 9.40 12.04
CA LYS A 114 30.97 9.24 12.51
C LYS A 114 31.98 9.90 11.57
N MET A 115 31.75 9.84 10.26
CA MET A 115 32.61 10.51 9.27
C MET A 115 32.54 12.03 9.41
N LYS A 116 31.35 12.57 9.72
CA LYS A 116 31.17 14.00 9.98
C LYS A 116 31.98 14.44 11.20
N ASP A 117 31.91 13.69 12.30
CA ASP A 117 32.64 14.00 13.53
C ASP A 117 34.16 13.99 13.34
N THR A 118 34.68 13.01 12.60
CA THR A 118 36.12 12.89 12.32
C THR A 118 36.64 13.98 11.36
N SER A 119 35.84 14.42 10.39
CA SER A 119 36.19 15.52 9.48
C SER A 119 36.30 16.89 10.17
N VAL A 120 35.46 17.15 11.19
CA VAL A 120 35.48 18.40 11.98
C VAL A 120 36.74 18.49 12.87
N LEU A 121 37.23 17.36 13.37
CA LEU A 121 38.46 17.30 14.16
C LEU A 121 39.72 17.54 13.32
N SER A 122 39.76 17.03 12.08
CA SER A 122 40.89 17.23 11.15
C SER A 122 41.09 18.72 10.77
N ASN A 123 39.99 19.46 10.59
CA ASN A 123 40.05 20.89 10.22
C ASN A 123 40.48 21.83 11.37
N LYS A 124 40.53 21.36 12.62
CA LYS A 124 41.01 22.15 13.78
C LYS A 124 42.52 22.02 14.02
N GLY A 125 43.22 21.09 13.34
CA GLY A 125 44.64 20.81 13.55
C GLY A 125 45.63 21.56 12.65
N THR A 126 45.17 22.32 11.65
CA THR A 126 46.06 22.97 10.65
C THR A 126 46.19 24.48 10.90
N THR A 127 46.83 24.88 12.01
CA THR A 127 47.51 26.18 12.08
C THR A 127 48.96 25.98 11.67
N VAL A 128 49.26 26.18 10.38
CA VAL A 128 50.64 26.12 9.86
C VAL A 128 51.40 27.35 10.37
N SER A 129 52.22 27.17 11.39
CA SER A 129 53.24 28.14 11.80
C SER A 129 54.40 28.10 10.80
N ARG A 130 54.40 29.01 9.82
CA ARG A 130 55.53 29.26 8.92
C ARG A 130 56.58 30.11 9.65
N VAL A 131 57.55 29.44 10.27
CA VAL A 131 58.80 30.06 10.75
C VAL A 131 59.66 30.38 9.51
N ASN A 132 59.89 31.66 9.23
CA ASN A 132 60.92 32.08 8.28
C ASN A 132 62.11 32.61 9.08
N ASP A 133 62.99 31.71 9.49
CA ASP A 133 64.36 32.05 9.84
C ASP A 133 65.24 31.87 8.60
N THR A 134 65.78 32.97 8.09
CA THR A 134 67.07 32.98 7.39
C THR A 134 67.61 34.41 7.35
N LYS A 135 68.36 34.76 8.39
CA LYS A 135 69.25 35.91 8.40
C LYS A 135 70.57 35.52 7.71
N SER A 136 71.02 36.43 6.84
CA SER A 136 72.41 36.78 6.53
C SER A 136 73.34 35.72 5.91
N ASN A 137 73.63 35.89 4.62
CA ASN A 137 75.01 36.01 4.15
C ASN A 137 75.04 36.57 2.72
N LEU A 138 75.61 37.75 2.52
CA LEU A 138 76.39 38.10 1.32
C LEU A 138 77.17 39.38 1.60
N ILE A 139 78.47 39.15 1.76
CA ILE A 139 79.53 40.12 1.95
C ILE A 139 80.02 40.50 0.54
N GLY A 140 80.07 41.81 0.26
CA GLY A 140 81.16 42.43 -0.50
C GLY A 140 81.13 42.50 -2.03
N LEU A 141 81.79 43.57 -2.50
CA LEU A 141 82.22 43.95 -3.87
C LEU A 141 81.19 44.82 -4.60
N ASN A 142 81.45 46.07 -5.00
CA ASN A 142 82.69 46.87 -5.12
C ASN A 142 82.29 48.35 -5.11
#